data_AF-A0A3D4AVF8-F1
#
_entry.id   AF-A0A3D4AVF8-F1
#
_cell.length_a   1.000
_cell.length_b   1.000
_cell.length_c   1.000
_cell.angle_alpha   90.00
_cell.angle_beta   90.00
_cell.angle_gamma   90.00
#
_symmetry.space_group_name_H-M   'P 1'
#
loop_
_entity.id
_entity.type
_entity.pdbx_description
1 polymer ?
#
loop_
_entity_poly.entity_id
_entity_poly.type
_entity_poly.pdbx_seq_one_letter_code
_entity_poly.pdbx_strand_id
1 'polypeptide(L)'
;FRDKFIATGVAEGVFQVAKPNQLQAILAHPHLAGAVVAARSSRLGYFSQQLAQRKGAILPVISSEYYDTLIKRLITEKTISIDTTASGGNTSLMTLVEDDE
;
A
#
# COMPACT_ATOMS: atom_id res chain seq x y z
N PHE A 1 -4.70 5.77 -22.42
CA PHE A 1 -3.70 5.77 -21.33
C PHE A 1 -3.32 4.36 -20.90
N ARG A 2 -4.28 3.44 -20.66
CA ARG A 2 -3.98 2.02 -20.36
C ARG A 2 -2.98 1.39 -21.34
N ASP A 3 -3.25 1.46 -22.65
CA ASP A 3 -2.38 0.81 -23.64
C ASP A 3 -0.98 1.45 -23.69
N LYS A 4 -0.89 2.76 -23.46
CA LYS A 4 0.40 3.46 -23.32
C LYS A 4 1.18 3.00 -22.09
N PHE A 5 0.50 2.66 -20.99
CA PHE A 5 1.11 2.17 -19.76
C PHE A 5 1.58 0.72 -19.91
N ILE A 6 0.82 -0.12 -20.60
CA ILE A 6 1.25 -1.48 -20.97
C ILE A 6 2.48 -1.42 -21.88
N ALA A 7 2.51 -0.48 -22.82
CA ALA A 7 3.65 -0.28 -23.72
C ALA A 7 4.98 0.09 -23.02
N THR A 8 4.96 0.49 -21.74
CA THR A 8 6.19 0.71 -20.95
C THR A 8 6.70 -0.56 -20.26
N GLY A 9 6.13 -1.73 -20.57
CA GLY A 9 6.53 -3.02 -19.98
C GLY A 9 5.77 -3.41 -18.70
N VAL A 10 4.72 -2.68 -18.33
CA VAL A 10 3.88 -3.04 -17.18
C VAL A 10 2.97 -4.21 -17.56
N ALA A 11 2.87 -5.20 -16.68
CA ALA A 11 2.02 -6.37 -16.89
C ALA A 11 0.54 -5.99 -17.10
N GLU A 12 -0.15 -6.76 -17.94
CA GLU A 12 -1.59 -6.59 -18.13
C GLU A 12 -2.34 -6.77 -16.81
N GLY A 13 -3.40 -5.99 -16.63
CA GLY A 13 -4.25 -6.07 -15.44
C GLY A 13 -3.80 -5.20 -14.25
N VAL A 14 -2.54 -4.74 -14.22
CA VAL A 14 -2.02 -3.83 -13.17
C VAL A 14 -2.75 -2.49 -13.17
N PHE A 15 -3.12 -1.99 -14.35
CA PHE A 15 -3.88 -0.75 -14.50
C PHE A 15 -5.17 -1.00 -15.27
N GLN A 16 -6.29 -0.57 -14.68
CA GLN A 16 -7.61 -0.71 -15.25
C GLN A 16 -8.33 0.63 -15.23
N VAL A 17 -9.10 0.92 -16.28
CA VAL A 17 -9.94 2.12 -16.36
C VAL A 17 -11.40 1.67 -16.28
N ALA A 18 -12.10 2.13 -15.25
CA ALA A 18 -13.50 1.82 -15.04
C ALA A 18 -14.39 3.01 -15.43
N LYS A 19 -15.60 2.72 -15.88
CA LYS A 19 -16.63 3.73 -16.14
C LYS A 19 -17.24 4.21 -14.81
N PRO A 20 -17.74 5.46 -14.73
CA PRO A 20 -18.30 6.00 -13.48
C PRO A 20 -19.41 5.14 -12.85
N ASN A 21 -20.22 4.46 -13.66
CA ASN A 21 -21.29 3.58 -13.18
C ASN A 21 -20.78 2.31 -12.47
N GLN A 22 -19.50 1.95 -12.62
CA GLN A 22 -18.88 0.82 -11.95
C GLN A 22 -18.31 1.20 -10.57
N LEU A 23 -18.29 2.49 -10.22
CA LEU A 23 -17.66 2.99 -8.99
C LEU A 23 -18.18 2.30 -7.74
N GLN A 24 -19.51 2.15 -7.62
CA GLN A 24 -20.12 1.54 -6.44
C GLN A 24 -19.69 0.07 -6.26
N ALA A 25 -19.58 -0.67 -7.37
CA ALA A 25 -19.11 -2.06 -7.34
C ALA A 25 -17.63 -2.15 -6.92
N ILE A 26 -16.78 -1.24 -7.40
CA ILE A 26 -15.36 -1.17 -7.03
C ILE A 26 -15.22 -0.82 -5.54
N LEU A 27 -15.96 0.18 -5.06
CA LEU A 27 -15.95 0.59 -3.65
C LEU A 27 -16.49 -0.49 -2.71
N ALA A 28 -17.31 -1.43 -3.21
CA ALA A 28 -17.81 -2.56 -2.43
C ALA A 28 -16.90 -3.81 -2.50
N HIS A 29 -15.90 -3.84 -3.39
CA HIS A 29 -15.12 -5.05 -3.66
C HIS A 29 -14.27 -5.47 -2.43
N PRO A 30 -14.32 -6.74 -1.99
CA PRO A 30 -13.69 -7.18 -0.73
C PRO A 30 -12.16 -7.00 -0.72
N HIS A 31 -11.51 -7.12 -1.88
CA HIS A 31 -10.05 -6.98 -2.02
C HIS A 31 -9.58 -5.53 -2.23
N LEU A 32 -10.45 -4.53 -2.10
CA LEU A 32 -10.02 -3.13 -2.16
C LEU A 32 -9.13 -2.81 -0.95
N ALA A 33 -7.94 -2.26 -1.19
CA ALA A 33 -6.97 -1.91 -0.15
C ALA A 33 -7.02 -0.44 0.30
N GLY A 34 -7.72 0.43 -0.43
CA GLY A 34 -7.79 1.87 -0.16
C GLY A 34 -8.26 2.65 -1.38
N ALA A 35 -8.39 3.97 -1.23
CA ALA A 35 -8.72 4.87 -2.33
C ALA A 35 -7.81 6.09 -2.32
N VAL A 36 -7.28 6.46 -3.49
CA VAL A 36 -6.59 7.74 -3.69
C VAL A 36 -7.55 8.70 -4.37
N VAL A 37 -7.78 9.86 -3.74
CA VAL A 37 -8.69 10.90 -4.23
C VAL A 37 -7.90 12.19 -4.42
N ALA A 38 -8.09 12.83 -5.57
CA ALA A 38 -7.42 14.09 -5.90
C ALA A 38 -7.57 15.13 -4.77
N ALA A 39 -6.52 15.92 -4.55
CA ALA A 39 -6.53 17.01 -3.59
C ALA A 39 -7.71 17.94 -3.82
N ARG A 40 -8.33 18.41 -2.73
CA ARG A 40 -9.46 19.36 -2.75
C ARG A 40 -10.68 18.88 -3.56
N SER A 41 -10.79 17.58 -3.83
CA SER A 41 -11.96 17.01 -4.49
C SER A 41 -13.20 17.16 -3.61
N SER A 42 -14.28 17.73 -4.16
CA SER A 42 -15.59 17.79 -3.50
C SER A 42 -16.17 16.40 -3.18
N ARG A 43 -15.62 15.34 -3.78
CA ARG A 43 -16.05 13.96 -3.59
C ARG A 43 -15.32 13.24 -2.47
N LEU A 44 -14.33 13.85 -1.81
CA LEU A 44 -13.56 13.21 -0.74
C LEU A 44 -14.47 12.62 0.36
N GLY A 45 -15.45 13.40 0.81
CA GLY A 45 -16.42 12.96 1.82
C GLY A 45 -17.23 11.73 1.40
N TYR A 46 -17.61 11.65 0.12
CA TYR A 46 -18.31 10.48 -0.42
C TYR A 46 -17.44 9.21 -0.32
N PHE A 47 -16.18 9.25 -0.72
CA PHE A 47 -15.29 8.09 -0.60
C PHE A 47 -15.09 7.66 0.85
N SER A 48 -14.86 8.62 1.76
CA SER A 48 -14.73 8.34 3.20
C SER A 48 -15.97 7.67 3.78
N GLN A 49 -17.16 8.17 3.45
CA GLN A 49 -18.42 7.60 3.93
C GLN A 49 -18.66 6.19 3.38
N GLN A 50 -18.46 5.98 2.07
CA GLN A 50 -18.68 4.67 1.45
C GLN A 50 -17.71 3.61 2.00
N LEU A 51 -16.42 3.94 2.18
CA LEU A 51 -15.47 2.98 2.72
C LEU A 51 -15.69 2.72 4.22
N ALA A 52 -16.12 3.72 5.01
CA ALA A 52 -16.42 3.56 6.42
C ALA A 52 -17.63 2.64 6.69
N GLN A 53 -18.56 2.52 5.74
CA GLN A 53 -19.72 1.62 5.85
C GLN A 53 -19.40 0.15 5.56
N ARG A 54 -18.20 -0.16 5.04
CA ARG A 54 -17.80 -1.53 4.74
C ARG A 54 -17.56 -2.31 6.02
N LYS A 55 -17.88 -3.60 5.98
CA LYS A 55 -17.45 -4.55 7.02
C LYS A 55 -15.98 -4.94 6.78
N GLY A 56 -15.21 -5.09 7.86
CA GLY A 56 -13.81 -5.52 7.81
C GLY A 56 -12.85 -4.40 8.16
N ALA A 57 -11.66 -4.41 7.54
CA ALA A 57 -10.62 -3.43 7.80
C ALA A 57 -11.06 -2.00 7.44
N ILE A 58 -10.62 -1.03 8.24
CA ILE A 58 -10.75 0.40 7.92
C ILE A 58 -9.78 0.69 6.79
N LEU A 59 -10.31 1.05 5.63
CA LEU A 59 -9.49 1.32 4.45
C LEU A 59 -9.08 2.80 4.40
N PRO A 60 -7.82 3.10 4.03
CA PRO A 60 -7.35 4.48 3.91
C PRO A 60 -8.00 5.19 2.71
N VAL A 61 -8.47 6.42 2.93
CA VAL A 61 -8.75 7.40 1.88
C VAL A 61 -7.61 8.41 1.87
N ILE A 62 -6.79 8.34 0.83
CA ILE A 62 -5.56 9.12 0.70
C ILE A 62 -5.83 10.29 -0.23
N SER A 63 -5.60 11.50 0.27
CA SER A 63 -5.55 12.72 -0.51
C SER A 63 -4.27 13.47 -0.14
N SER A 64 -3.60 14.05 -1.14
CA SER A 64 -2.34 14.76 -0.95
C SER A 64 -2.26 15.97 -1.86
N GLU A 65 -2.02 17.14 -1.27
CA GLU A 65 -1.76 18.38 -2.00
C GLU A 65 -0.43 18.32 -2.76
N TYR A 66 0.56 17.63 -2.17
CA TYR A 66 1.90 17.44 -2.72
C TYR A 66 2.17 15.97 -3.00
N TYR A 67 2.72 15.65 -4.17
CA TYR A 67 2.88 14.26 -4.63
C TYR A 67 4.14 13.56 -4.12
N ASP A 68 5.12 14.31 -3.61
CA ASP A 68 6.40 13.83 -3.07
C ASP A 68 6.24 12.84 -1.90
N THR A 69 5.17 12.97 -1.12
CA THR A 69 4.85 12.09 0.01
C THR A 69 3.80 11.03 -0.30
N LEU A 70 3.16 11.07 -1.49
CA LEU A 70 2.04 10.20 -1.82
C LEU A 70 2.43 8.72 -1.80
N ILE A 71 3.56 8.37 -2.43
CA ILE A 71 3.99 6.97 -2.58
C ILE A 71 4.24 6.30 -1.22
N LYS A 72 4.75 7.03 -0.22
CA LYS A 72 4.97 6.52 1.15
C LYS A 72 3.67 6.09 1.85
N ARG A 73 2.51 6.57 1.38
CA ARG A 73 1.19 6.23 1.91
C ARG A 73 0.53 5.06 1.17
N LEU A 74 1.15 4.56 0.09
CA LEU A 74 0.66 3.45 -0.75
C LEU A 74 1.42 2.13 -0.51
N ILE A 75 2.37 2.12 0.42
CA ILE A 75 3.12 0.91 0.79
C ILE A 75 2.51 0.25 2.03
N THR A 76 2.69 -1.07 2.15
CA THR A 76 2.38 -1.81 3.36
C THR A 76 3.67 -2.20 4.05
N GLU A 77 3.83 -1.77 5.29
CA GLU A 77 5.00 -2.09 6.10
C GLU A 77 4.81 -3.48 6.75
N LYS A 78 5.89 -4.27 6.78
CA LYS A 78 5.92 -5.58 7.44
C LYS A 78 7.19 -5.69 8.28
N THR A 79 7.02 -5.72 9.60
CA THR A 79 8.13 -5.95 10.54
C THR A 79 8.31 -7.44 10.77
N ILE A 80 9.54 -7.93 10.65
CA ILE A 80 9.93 -9.30 10.95
C ILE A 80 11.06 -9.25 11.97
N SER A 81 10.88 -9.88 13.12
CA SER A 81 11.91 -10.06 14.14
C SER A 81 12.25 -11.54 14.22
N ILE A 82 13.54 -11.86 14.16
CA ILE A 82 14.06 -13.23 14.16
C ILE A 82 14.96 -13.38 15.37
N ASP A 83 14.63 -14.31 16.26
CA ASP A 83 15.55 -14.74 17.31
C ASP A 83 16.65 -15.60 16.68
N THR A 84 17.78 -14.95 16.40
CA THR A 84 18.96 -15.61 15.82
C THR A 84 19.72 -16.43 16.85
N THR A 85 19.36 -16.35 18.14
CA THR A 85 19.99 -17.10 19.25
C THR A 85 19.16 -18.28 19.73
N ALA A 86 18.00 -18.52 19.13
CA ALA A 86 17.06 -19.56 19.54
C ALA A 86 17.67 -20.98 19.58
N SER A 87 18.72 -21.25 18.79
CA SER A 87 19.45 -22.53 18.82
C SER A 87 20.46 -22.65 19.98
N GLY A 88 20.53 -21.67 20.88
CA GLY A 88 21.37 -21.70 22.08
C GLY A 88 22.74 -21.02 21.94
N GLY A 89 22.96 -20.25 20.88
CA GLY A 89 24.23 -19.53 20.67
C GLY A 89 24.08 -18.42 19.64
N ASN A 90 24.89 -17.38 19.78
CA ASN A 90 25.00 -16.30 18.80
C ASN A 90 26.24 -16.53 17.93
N THR A 91 26.05 -17.11 16.75
CA THR A 91 27.17 -17.39 15.83
C THR A 91 27.96 -16.14 15.47
N SER A 92 27.31 -14.99 15.30
CA SER A 92 28.00 -13.73 14.99
C SER A 92 28.94 -13.28 16.10
N LEU A 93 28.58 -13.52 17.37
CA LEU A 93 29.48 -13.28 18.50
C LEU A 93 30.61 -14.30 18.56
N MET A 94 30.38 -15.55 18.17
CA MET A 94 31.41 -16.60 18.17
C MET A 94 32.52 -16.38 17.14
N THR A 95 32.24 -15.62 16.08
CA THR A 95 33.22 -15.25 15.04
C THR A 95 33.82 -13.87 15.25
N LEU A 96 33.42 -13.15 16.29
CA LEU A 96 33.99 -11.85 16.60
C LEU A 96 35.43 -12.07 17.10
N VAL A 97 36.39 -11.40 16.46
CA VAL A 97 37.78 -11.37 16.92
C VAL A 97 37.94 -10.08 17.73
N GLU A 98 38.53 -10.17 18.91
CA GLU A 98 38.91 -8.98 19.68
C GLU A 98 40.15 -8.37 19.01
N ASP A 99 40.08 -7.08 18.68
CA ASP A 99 41.27 -6.33 18.24
C ASP A 99 42.11 -6.05 19.49
N ASP A 100 43.19 -6.82 19.68
CA ASP A 100 44.17 -6.61 20.75
C ASP A 100 45.02 -5.35 20.43
N GLU A 101 44.64 -4.19 20.98
CA GLU A 101 45.53 -3.02 21.20
C GLU A 101 46.10 -3.01 22.62
#